data_AF-A0A415CE23-F1
#
_entry.id   AF-A0A415CE23-F1
#
_cell.length_a   1.000
_cell.length_b   1.000
_cell.length_c   1.000
_cell.angle_alpha   90.00
_cell.angle_beta   90.00
_cell.angle_gamma   90.00
#
_symmetry.space_group_name_H-M   'P 1'
#
loop_
_entity.id
_entity.type
_entity.pdbx_description
1 polymer ?
#
loop_
_entity_poly.entity_id
_entity_poly.type
_entity_poly.pdbx_seq_one_letter_code
_entity_poly.pdbx_strand_id
1 'polypeptide(L)'
;MSTDLGLTAFYETTLLEILTRSFLRGRPPIDIPPYQRPYRWSISEVRKLLDDLDSFRYNPETKEYGEGAKYYYGTICFQAYYDRQAHQVSKLELIDGQQRLTSFLILIKALLNATEQTKTEKIVNARNDLIKLLHNGSEPDQGDKDWHGEQWQPQYEYRQPQTQEHIATIYREQMAEYLRVKELSEQVAMPTCGENVQGGDGKPEDVPAYVIDFFKGEIKRLSYALTNGVFAVRIIRTRYDAELFFQCENNRGKVMQLVDMLKAYHLRIALAVEKSDKAVTLKTIKDIWHTLTETKERYERFRTTVIGLLLIRLGVPYWYHYDKSNVEKLKGIHGTYKGNLVVDEKLKLTGVGNESAGGTFLPDLMMPVTPGLPFFQTLAYYQRIVEALYSSSWFSKHTDGGSSADPEPFRNMFRDMVLNKNWYFNDSNAIAVQAAVCWLDRFASVRPNLEASFEEDVDRLIKSYNKDMDFLVYVQSYIRLFKRLRVRLTVKRDNVKKDILVFGMLKGSRQVAFFKLGSPMENLITIPYRTNSPAECRRELERLTSPDMVSWAMVGDRQQTYRDYVEAESFVIVQDNQEQSK
;
A
#
# COMPACT_ATOMS: atom_id res chain seq x y z
N MET A 1 -37.90 -23.76 -4.32
CA MET A 1 -36.80 -22.98 -4.94
C MET A 1 -36.55 -23.52 -6.35
N SER A 2 -36.66 -22.62 -7.34
CA SER A 2 -36.62 -22.88 -8.79
C SER A 2 -35.43 -23.75 -9.20
N THR A 3 -35.66 -24.76 -10.03
CA THR A 3 -34.65 -25.65 -10.64
C THR A 3 -33.84 -25.00 -11.76
N ASP A 4 -34.14 -23.76 -12.12
CA ASP A 4 -33.39 -22.98 -13.10
C ASP A 4 -32.64 -21.85 -12.41
N LEU A 5 -31.49 -22.15 -11.80
CA LEU A 5 -30.45 -21.14 -11.66
C LEU A 5 -30.08 -20.72 -13.09
N GLY A 6 -30.27 -19.45 -13.43
CA GLY A 6 -29.79 -18.88 -14.70
C GLY A 6 -28.26 -18.98 -14.75
N LEU A 7 -27.75 -20.07 -15.34
CA LEU A 7 -26.35 -20.53 -15.28
C LEU A 7 -25.36 -19.67 -16.09
N THR A 8 -25.74 -18.43 -16.40
CA THR A 8 -24.88 -17.43 -17.07
C THR A 8 -24.56 -16.24 -16.17
N ALA A 9 -25.33 -16.01 -15.09
CA ALA A 9 -25.15 -14.91 -14.15
C ALA A 9 -24.35 -15.31 -12.90
N PHE A 10 -23.71 -14.33 -12.27
CA PHE A 10 -23.17 -14.50 -10.92
C PHE A 10 -24.32 -14.54 -9.92
N TYR A 11 -24.27 -15.47 -8.97
CA TYR A 11 -25.20 -15.53 -7.85
C TYR A 11 -24.45 -15.44 -6.53
N GLU A 12 -25.05 -14.75 -5.56
CA GLU A 12 -24.48 -14.62 -4.22
C GLU A 12 -24.72 -15.91 -3.44
N THR A 13 -23.68 -16.43 -2.80
CA THR A 13 -23.74 -17.67 -2.02
C THR A 13 -22.81 -17.56 -0.83
N THR A 14 -23.24 -18.07 0.31
CA THR A 14 -22.42 -18.07 1.53
C THR A 14 -21.25 -19.03 1.42
N LEU A 15 -20.18 -18.78 2.18
CA LEU A 15 -19.05 -19.70 2.28
C LEU A 15 -19.53 -21.08 2.77
N LEU A 16 -20.47 -21.13 3.71
CA LEU A 16 -21.06 -22.37 4.20
C LEU A 16 -21.71 -23.18 3.08
N GLU A 17 -22.56 -22.54 2.27
CA GLU A 17 -23.24 -23.20 1.16
C GLU A 17 -22.23 -23.73 0.13
N ILE A 18 -21.17 -22.97 -0.17
CA ILE A 18 -20.11 -23.39 -1.09
C ILE A 18 -19.36 -24.62 -0.55
N LEU A 19 -18.95 -24.57 0.71
CA LEU A 19 -18.18 -25.65 1.35
C LEU A 19 -18.99 -26.94 1.46
N THR A 20 -20.27 -26.84 1.83
CA THR A 20 -21.21 -27.96 1.93
C THR A 20 -21.82 -28.36 0.58
N ARG A 21 -21.55 -27.57 -0.47
CA ARG A 21 -22.07 -27.73 -1.84
C ARG A 21 -23.61 -27.70 -1.90
N SER A 22 -24.25 -27.14 -0.87
CA SER A 22 -25.71 -27.11 -0.71
C SER A 22 -26.40 -26.10 -1.64
N PHE A 23 -25.63 -25.23 -2.28
CA PHE A 23 -26.11 -24.34 -3.34
C PHE A 23 -26.54 -25.08 -4.62
N LEU A 24 -26.18 -26.36 -4.78
CA LEU A 24 -26.68 -27.24 -5.83
C LEU A 24 -27.34 -28.50 -5.26
N ARG A 25 -28.40 -28.96 -5.93
CA ARG A 25 -29.03 -30.25 -5.61
C ARG A 25 -28.04 -31.39 -5.86
N GLY A 26 -28.01 -32.36 -4.96
CA GLY A 26 -27.14 -33.53 -5.04
C GLY A 26 -25.71 -33.36 -4.51
N ARG A 27 -25.33 -32.15 -4.04
CA ARG A 27 -24.01 -31.83 -3.45
C ARG A 27 -22.83 -32.44 -4.24
N PRO A 28 -22.67 -32.07 -5.53
CA PRO A 28 -21.67 -32.70 -6.41
C PRO A 28 -20.25 -32.46 -5.91
N PRO A 29 -19.33 -33.44 -6.01
CA PRO A 29 -17.93 -33.30 -5.59
C PRO A 29 -17.22 -32.17 -6.34
N ILE A 30 -16.28 -31.50 -5.65
CA ILE A 30 -15.45 -30.44 -6.21
C ILE A 30 -14.04 -30.99 -6.49
N ASP A 31 -13.61 -30.89 -7.75
CA ASP A 31 -12.24 -31.23 -8.17
C ASP A 31 -11.41 -29.98 -8.39
N ILE A 32 -10.13 -30.05 -8.01
CA ILE A 32 -9.16 -28.99 -8.26
C ILE A 32 -8.27 -29.48 -9.41
N PRO A 33 -8.44 -28.93 -10.61
CA PRO A 33 -7.83 -29.52 -11.78
C PRO A 33 -6.31 -29.32 -11.79
N PRO A 34 -5.55 -30.23 -12.43
CA PRO A 34 -4.09 -30.23 -12.38
C PRO A 34 -3.45 -29.01 -13.05
N TYR A 35 -4.17 -28.30 -13.91
CA TYR A 35 -3.72 -27.08 -14.57
C TYR A 35 -3.85 -25.82 -13.68
N GLN A 36 -4.50 -25.93 -12.52
CA GLN A 36 -4.51 -24.83 -11.55
C GLN A 36 -3.11 -24.54 -11.03
N ARG A 37 -2.90 -23.30 -10.57
CA ARG A 37 -1.67 -22.97 -9.86
C ARG A 37 -1.70 -23.67 -8.49
N PRO A 38 -0.55 -24.20 -8.02
CA PRO A 38 -0.48 -24.77 -6.69
C PRO A 38 -0.93 -23.80 -5.59
N TYR A 39 -1.44 -24.34 -4.48
CA TYR A 39 -1.69 -23.54 -3.29
C TYR A 39 -0.36 -22.95 -2.81
N ARG A 40 -0.29 -21.62 -2.62
CA ARG A 40 0.95 -20.90 -2.31
C ARG A 40 0.78 -19.79 -1.27
N TRP A 41 -0.42 -19.56 -0.76
CA TRP A 41 -0.63 -18.58 0.30
C TRP A 41 0.19 -18.95 1.54
N SER A 42 0.93 -17.97 2.03
CA SER A 42 1.64 -18.02 3.31
C SER A 42 0.66 -17.90 4.49
N ILE A 43 1.09 -18.28 5.70
CA ILE A 43 0.28 -18.10 6.89
C ILE A 43 -0.14 -16.64 7.11
N SER A 44 0.71 -15.68 6.73
CA SER A 44 0.38 -14.25 6.82
C SER A 44 -0.77 -13.85 5.91
N GLU A 45 -0.87 -14.44 4.71
CA GLU A 45 -2.00 -14.18 3.79
C GLU A 45 -3.28 -14.85 4.29
N VAL A 46 -3.17 -16.04 4.89
CA VAL A 46 -4.30 -16.74 5.52
C VAL A 46 -4.83 -15.96 6.72
N ARG A 47 -3.97 -15.45 7.60
CA ARG A 47 -4.37 -14.62 8.74
C ARG A 47 -4.98 -13.30 8.30
N LYS A 48 -4.40 -12.66 7.28
CA LYS A 48 -4.96 -11.44 6.69
C LYS A 48 -6.40 -11.60 6.20
N LEU A 49 -6.79 -12.80 5.72
CA LEU A 49 -8.17 -13.10 5.34
C LEU A 49 -9.14 -12.96 6.53
N LEU A 50 -8.72 -13.43 7.71
CA LEU A 50 -9.48 -13.31 8.96
C LEU A 50 -9.40 -11.89 9.53
N ASP A 51 -8.24 -11.25 9.49
CA ASP A 51 -8.05 -9.87 9.95
C ASP A 51 -8.92 -8.90 9.15
N ASP A 52 -9.01 -9.09 7.83
CA ASP A 52 -9.89 -8.30 6.98
C ASP A 52 -11.35 -8.51 7.43
N LEU A 53 -11.81 -9.74 7.65
CA LEU A 53 -13.17 -10.01 8.15
C LEU A 53 -13.44 -9.28 9.48
N ASP A 54 -12.53 -9.40 10.44
CA ASP A 54 -12.67 -8.80 11.76
C ASP A 54 -12.69 -7.27 11.69
N SER A 55 -11.78 -6.68 10.89
CA SER A 55 -11.69 -5.23 10.73
C SER A 55 -13.01 -4.60 10.26
N PHE A 56 -13.79 -5.35 9.47
CA PHE A 56 -15.03 -4.87 8.90
C PHE A 56 -16.29 -5.28 9.67
N ARG A 57 -16.24 -6.36 10.46
CA ARG A 57 -17.45 -7.01 10.99
C ARG A 57 -17.43 -7.32 12.47
N TYR A 58 -16.27 -7.42 13.10
CA TYR A 58 -16.18 -7.63 14.54
C TYR A 58 -16.41 -6.33 15.30
N ASN A 59 -17.24 -6.39 16.33
CA ASN A 59 -17.42 -5.32 17.30
C ASN A 59 -16.72 -5.69 18.61
N PRO A 60 -15.60 -5.04 18.97
CA PRO A 60 -14.86 -5.33 20.19
C PRO A 60 -15.61 -4.93 21.48
N GLU A 61 -16.56 -3.99 21.43
CA GLU A 61 -17.33 -3.57 22.61
C GLU A 61 -18.33 -4.63 23.04
N THR A 62 -19.07 -5.17 22.07
CA THR A 62 -20.03 -6.24 22.32
C THR A 62 -19.37 -7.62 22.28
N LYS A 63 -18.13 -7.72 21.77
CA LYS A 63 -17.42 -8.96 21.44
C LYS A 63 -18.23 -9.84 20.47
N GLU A 64 -18.91 -9.22 19.51
CA GLU A 64 -19.82 -9.89 18.58
C GLU A 64 -19.64 -9.44 17.14
N TYR A 65 -20.09 -10.28 16.22
CA TYR A 65 -20.21 -9.91 14.81
C TYR A 65 -21.64 -9.46 14.53
N GLY A 66 -21.81 -8.43 13.72
CA GLY A 66 -23.15 -7.97 13.34
C GLY A 66 -23.86 -8.98 12.43
N GLU A 67 -24.90 -9.65 12.94
CA GLU A 67 -25.63 -10.73 12.25
C GLU A 67 -26.23 -10.33 10.89
N GLY A 68 -26.54 -9.05 10.69
CA GLY A 68 -27.08 -8.55 9.42
C GLY A 68 -26.04 -8.11 8.38
N ALA A 69 -24.76 -8.03 8.74
CA ALA A 69 -23.73 -7.52 7.84
C ALA A 69 -23.07 -8.66 7.05
N LYS A 70 -23.14 -8.63 5.72
CA LYS A 70 -22.44 -9.62 4.86
C LYS A 70 -21.01 -9.17 4.56
N TYR A 71 -20.07 -10.09 4.41
CA TYR A 71 -18.69 -9.80 3.98
C TYR A 71 -18.37 -10.49 2.66
N TYR A 72 -17.89 -9.75 1.66
CA TYR A 72 -17.68 -10.29 0.31
C TYR A 72 -16.24 -10.78 0.11
N TYR A 73 -16.06 -12.09 -0.06
CA TYR A 73 -14.76 -12.73 -0.26
C TYR A 73 -14.25 -12.69 -1.71
N GLY A 74 -15.05 -12.16 -2.64
CA GLY A 74 -14.71 -12.11 -4.06
C GLY A 74 -15.53 -13.10 -4.90
N THR A 75 -15.05 -13.35 -6.12
CA THR A 75 -15.66 -14.31 -7.05
C THR A 75 -15.11 -15.71 -6.82
N ILE A 76 -15.92 -16.72 -7.11
CA ILE A 76 -15.51 -18.13 -7.22
C ILE A 76 -16.15 -18.71 -8.48
N CYS A 77 -15.40 -19.49 -9.23
CA CYS A 77 -15.89 -20.02 -10.51
C CYS A 77 -15.71 -21.52 -10.60
N PHE A 78 -16.77 -22.20 -11.03
CA PHE A 78 -16.80 -23.63 -11.25
C PHE A 78 -17.16 -23.96 -12.70
N GLN A 79 -16.55 -25.00 -13.26
CA GLN A 79 -17.08 -25.71 -14.41
C GLN A 79 -17.98 -26.85 -13.93
N ALA A 80 -19.23 -26.89 -14.39
CA ALA A 80 -20.14 -27.98 -14.10
C ALA A 80 -20.11 -29.05 -15.19
N TYR A 81 -19.92 -30.31 -14.77
CA TYR A 81 -20.09 -31.48 -15.60
C TYR A 81 -21.46 -32.09 -15.32
N TYR A 82 -22.21 -32.40 -16.37
CA TYR A 82 -23.57 -32.93 -16.27
C TYR A 82 -23.60 -34.40 -16.60
N ASP A 83 -24.31 -35.17 -15.79
CA ASP A 83 -24.70 -36.53 -16.13
C ASP A 83 -25.98 -36.48 -16.99
N ARG A 84 -25.88 -37.00 -18.22
CA ARG A 84 -27.00 -37.02 -19.17
C ARG A 84 -28.13 -37.97 -18.75
N GLN A 85 -27.84 -38.99 -17.95
CA GLN A 85 -28.84 -39.95 -17.49
C GLN A 85 -29.58 -39.42 -16.27
N ALA A 86 -28.85 -38.93 -15.27
CA ALA A 86 -29.41 -38.45 -14.01
C ALA A 86 -29.94 -36.99 -14.05
N HIS A 87 -29.77 -36.28 -15.18
CA HIS A 87 -30.20 -34.88 -15.36
C HIS A 87 -29.72 -33.93 -14.24
N GLN A 88 -28.54 -34.23 -13.68
CA GLN A 88 -27.95 -33.49 -12.56
C GLN A 88 -26.46 -33.21 -12.80
N VAL A 89 -25.93 -32.22 -12.07
CA VAL A 89 -24.48 -31.95 -12.05
C VAL A 89 -23.80 -33.13 -11.36
N SER A 90 -22.90 -33.81 -12.05
CA SER A 90 -22.14 -34.94 -11.51
C SER A 90 -20.88 -34.49 -10.77
N LYS A 91 -20.30 -33.37 -11.20
CA LYS A 91 -19.02 -32.87 -10.69
C LYS A 91 -18.89 -31.37 -10.95
N LEU A 92 -18.26 -30.67 -10.02
CA LEU A 92 -17.78 -29.30 -10.19
C LEU A 92 -16.26 -29.30 -10.27
N GLU A 93 -15.69 -28.52 -11.17
CA GLU A 93 -14.25 -28.30 -11.27
C GLU A 93 -13.94 -26.84 -10.96
N LEU A 94 -13.06 -26.58 -9.99
CA LEU A 94 -12.77 -25.23 -9.51
C LEU A 94 -11.80 -24.50 -10.46
N ILE A 95 -12.29 -23.44 -11.12
CA ILE A 95 -11.54 -22.63 -12.09
C ILE A 95 -10.90 -21.39 -11.44
N ASP A 96 -11.57 -20.78 -10.46
CA ASP A 96 -11.04 -19.62 -9.71
C ASP A 96 -11.52 -19.68 -8.26
N GLY A 97 -10.69 -19.19 -7.33
CA GLY A 97 -11.00 -19.14 -5.89
C GLY A 97 -10.29 -20.19 -5.03
N GLN A 98 -9.42 -21.02 -5.61
CA GLN A 98 -8.72 -22.11 -4.90
C GLN A 98 -8.00 -21.65 -3.62
N GLN A 99 -7.24 -20.55 -3.68
CA GLN A 99 -6.43 -20.10 -2.54
C GLN A 99 -7.31 -19.72 -1.33
N ARG A 100 -8.39 -18.97 -1.57
CA ARG A 100 -9.34 -18.54 -0.54
C ARG A 100 -10.08 -19.73 0.08
N LEU A 101 -10.63 -20.60 -0.76
CA LEU A 101 -11.41 -21.75 -0.32
C LEU A 101 -10.56 -22.72 0.50
N THR A 102 -9.37 -23.07 -0.01
CA THR A 102 -8.42 -23.96 0.67
C THR A 102 -7.98 -23.40 2.03
N SER A 103 -7.80 -22.07 2.14
CA SER A 103 -7.40 -21.43 3.39
C SER A 103 -8.48 -21.58 4.47
N PHE A 104 -9.76 -21.41 4.13
CA PHE A 104 -10.86 -21.65 5.07
C PHE A 104 -10.92 -23.12 5.50
N LEU A 105 -10.70 -24.07 4.58
CA LEU A 105 -10.65 -25.50 4.92
C LEU A 105 -9.57 -25.81 5.95
N ILE A 106 -8.37 -25.25 5.76
CA ILE A 106 -7.25 -25.42 6.70
C ILE A 106 -7.60 -24.84 8.07
N LEU A 107 -8.15 -23.63 8.12
CA LEU A 107 -8.53 -22.96 9.37
C LEU A 107 -9.58 -23.74 10.16
N ILE A 108 -10.63 -24.23 9.50
CA ILE A 108 -11.68 -25.03 10.12
C ILE A 108 -11.09 -26.34 10.64
N LYS A 109 -10.31 -27.06 9.82
CA LYS A 109 -9.68 -28.33 10.23
C LYS A 109 -8.74 -28.14 11.42
N ALA A 110 -7.89 -27.11 11.38
CA ALA A 110 -6.97 -26.81 12.47
C ALA A 110 -7.73 -26.47 13.76
N LEU A 111 -8.82 -25.71 13.69
CA LEU A 111 -9.62 -25.35 14.87
C LEU A 111 -10.37 -26.54 15.46
N LEU A 112 -10.99 -27.38 14.62
CA LEU A 112 -11.67 -28.60 15.07
C LEU A 112 -10.69 -29.57 15.73
N ASN A 113 -9.54 -29.80 15.12
CA ASN A 113 -8.50 -30.68 15.67
C ASN A 113 -7.90 -30.10 16.97
N ALA A 114 -7.66 -28.78 17.01
CA ALA A 114 -7.16 -28.12 18.21
C ALA A 114 -8.15 -28.21 19.37
N THR A 115 -9.46 -28.28 19.11
CA THR A 115 -10.50 -28.32 20.15
C THR A 115 -10.96 -29.74 20.51
N GLU A 116 -10.60 -30.76 19.74
CA GLU A 116 -11.05 -32.17 19.89
C GLU A 116 -10.83 -32.76 21.29
N GLN A 117 -9.63 -32.61 21.85
CA GLN A 117 -9.27 -33.20 23.15
C GLN A 117 -9.66 -32.34 24.36
N THR A 118 -10.37 -31.23 24.15
CA THR A 118 -10.69 -30.27 25.22
C THR A 118 -11.93 -30.71 25.99
N LYS A 119 -11.80 -30.95 27.30
CA LYS A 119 -12.92 -31.41 28.15
C LYS A 119 -13.81 -30.27 28.69
N THR A 120 -13.45 -29.01 28.44
CA THR A 120 -14.20 -27.86 28.94
C THR A 120 -15.55 -27.72 28.24
N GLU A 121 -16.64 -27.84 29.00
CA GLU A 121 -18.03 -27.81 28.50
C GLU A 121 -18.32 -26.62 27.56
N LYS A 122 -17.84 -25.42 27.91
CA LYS A 122 -18.03 -24.21 27.09
C LYS A 122 -17.39 -24.31 25.70
N ILE A 123 -16.21 -24.92 25.60
CA ILE A 123 -15.50 -25.12 24.31
C ILE A 123 -16.16 -26.26 23.54
N VAL A 124 -16.54 -27.34 24.23
CA VAL A 124 -17.26 -28.49 23.65
C VAL A 124 -18.58 -28.04 23.02
N ASN A 125 -19.37 -27.23 23.73
CA ASN A 125 -20.64 -26.71 23.21
C ASN A 125 -20.43 -25.83 21.97
N ALA A 126 -19.47 -24.90 22.01
CA ALA A 126 -19.15 -24.06 20.86
C ALA A 126 -18.65 -24.88 19.66
N ARG A 127 -17.79 -25.89 19.89
CA ARG A 127 -17.31 -26.82 18.86
C ARG A 127 -18.49 -27.57 18.24
N ASN A 128 -19.40 -28.09 19.06
CA ASN A 128 -20.58 -28.81 18.59
C ASN A 128 -21.52 -27.91 17.78
N ASP A 129 -21.67 -26.64 18.15
CA ASP A 129 -22.47 -25.69 17.38
C ASP A 129 -21.85 -25.39 16.00
N LEU A 130 -20.53 -25.25 15.92
CA LEU A 130 -19.82 -25.13 14.63
C LEU A 130 -19.98 -26.40 13.78
N ILE A 131 -19.89 -27.59 14.39
CA ILE A 131 -20.10 -28.87 13.70
C ILE A 131 -21.54 -28.95 13.16
N LYS A 132 -22.55 -28.64 13.98
CA LYS A 132 -23.96 -28.60 13.55
C LYS A 132 -24.19 -27.63 12.39
N LEU A 133 -23.52 -26.48 12.41
CA LEU A 133 -23.56 -25.49 11.34
C LEU A 133 -22.98 -26.06 10.04
N LEU A 134 -21.83 -26.75 10.10
CA LEU A 134 -21.23 -27.42 8.95
C LEU A 134 -22.10 -28.56 8.39
N HIS A 135 -22.91 -29.23 9.22
CA HIS A 135 -23.90 -30.22 8.76
C HIS A 135 -25.13 -29.61 8.07
N ASN A 136 -25.27 -28.28 8.06
CA ASN A 136 -26.42 -27.58 7.49
C ASN A 136 -27.76 -28.12 8.06
N GLY A 137 -27.79 -28.49 9.35
CA GLY A 137 -28.97 -29.01 10.06
C GLY A 137 -29.44 -30.42 9.66
N SER A 138 -28.64 -31.20 8.91
CA SER A 138 -28.96 -32.59 8.56
C SER A 138 -28.50 -33.54 9.68
N GLU A 139 -29.32 -34.54 10.07
CA GLU A 139 -28.90 -35.57 11.04
C GLU A 139 -27.71 -36.40 10.50
N PRO A 140 -26.73 -36.74 11.34
CA PRO A 140 -25.47 -37.39 10.94
C PRO A 140 -25.65 -38.76 10.25
N ASP A 141 -26.81 -39.41 10.42
CA ASP A 141 -27.04 -40.78 9.96
C ASP A 141 -27.70 -40.89 8.56
N GLN A 142 -27.97 -39.78 7.86
CA GLN A 142 -28.43 -39.82 6.46
C GLN A 142 -27.36 -39.38 5.46
N GLY A 143 -26.30 -40.17 5.34
CA GLY A 143 -25.48 -40.22 4.12
C GLY A 143 -24.67 -38.95 3.78
N ASP A 144 -24.26 -38.16 4.78
CA ASP A 144 -23.36 -37.03 4.57
C ASP A 144 -21.95 -37.53 4.18
N LYS A 145 -21.61 -37.42 2.90
CA LYS A 145 -20.34 -37.93 2.37
C LYS A 145 -19.11 -37.07 2.72
N ASP A 146 -19.31 -35.90 3.35
CA ASP A 146 -18.22 -35.03 3.81
C ASP A 146 -17.84 -35.26 5.28
N TRP A 147 -18.55 -36.16 5.97
CA TRP A 147 -18.33 -36.39 7.39
C TRP A 147 -18.06 -37.87 7.69
N HIS A 148 -17.01 -38.13 8.47
CA HIS A 148 -16.67 -39.47 8.92
C HIS A 148 -16.42 -39.46 10.44
N GLY A 149 -17.34 -40.09 11.19
CA GLY A 149 -17.26 -40.16 12.65
C GLY A 149 -17.48 -38.81 13.32
N GLU A 150 -16.39 -38.19 13.80
CA GLU A 150 -16.37 -36.83 14.39
C GLU A 150 -15.51 -35.84 13.58
N GLN A 151 -15.13 -36.20 12.34
CA GLN A 151 -14.19 -35.43 11.54
C GLN A 151 -14.83 -34.91 10.25
N TRP A 152 -14.71 -33.60 10.06
CA TRP A 152 -15.02 -32.97 8.78
C TRP A 152 -13.94 -33.31 7.75
N GLN A 153 -14.35 -33.95 6.66
CA GLN A 153 -13.51 -34.25 5.51
C GLN A 153 -14.23 -33.80 4.25
N PRO A 154 -14.11 -32.51 3.91
CA PRO A 154 -14.77 -32.00 2.72
C PRO A 154 -14.14 -32.65 1.49
N GLN A 155 -14.96 -33.11 0.55
CA GLN A 155 -14.51 -33.80 -0.67
C GLN A 155 -13.82 -32.85 -1.66
N TYR A 156 -12.61 -32.42 -1.31
CA TYR A 156 -11.69 -31.68 -2.16
C TYR A 156 -10.49 -32.57 -2.51
N GLU A 157 -10.40 -32.94 -3.79
CA GLU A 157 -9.27 -33.73 -4.28
C GLU A 157 -8.14 -32.80 -4.74
N TYR A 158 -7.03 -32.77 -3.99
CA TYR A 158 -5.82 -32.03 -4.37
C TYR A 158 -4.82 -32.98 -5.02
N ARG A 159 -4.74 -33.03 -6.35
CA ARG A 159 -3.83 -33.97 -7.05
C ARG A 159 -2.36 -33.53 -7.11
N GLN A 160 -2.06 -32.26 -6.82
CA GLN A 160 -0.71 -31.71 -6.94
C GLN A 160 0.11 -31.91 -5.65
N PRO A 161 1.28 -32.58 -5.70
CA PRO A 161 2.09 -32.82 -4.50
C PRO A 161 2.55 -31.55 -3.79
N GLN A 162 2.96 -30.52 -4.56
CA GLN A 162 3.38 -29.21 -4.03
C GLN A 162 2.26 -28.54 -3.22
N THR A 163 1.01 -28.66 -3.68
CA THR A 163 -0.15 -28.13 -2.98
C THR A 163 -0.38 -28.87 -1.67
N GLN A 164 -0.32 -30.20 -1.68
CA GLN A 164 -0.50 -31.01 -0.47
C GLN A 164 0.57 -30.70 0.60
N GLU A 165 1.84 -30.58 0.18
CA GLU A 165 2.95 -30.23 1.08
C GLU A 165 2.79 -28.82 1.67
N HIS A 166 2.39 -27.84 0.84
CA HIS A 166 2.17 -26.48 1.30
C HIS A 166 0.96 -26.37 2.23
N ILE A 167 -0.15 -27.05 1.93
CA ILE A 167 -1.31 -27.17 2.82
C ILE A 167 -0.89 -27.74 4.18
N ALA A 168 -0.10 -28.82 4.19
CA ALA A 168 0.39 -29.42 5.42
C ALA A 168 1.30 -28.46 6.22
N THR A 169 2.05 -27.61 5.54
CA THR A 169 2.89 -26.58 6.19
C THR A 169 2.04 -25.50 6.86
N ILE A 170 1.08 -24.92 6.14
CA ILE A 170 0.16 -23.91 6.72
C ILE A 170 -0.67 -24.52 7.85
N TYR A 171 -1.16 -25.74 7.69
CA TYR A 171 -1.88 -26.45 8.75
C TYR A 171 -1.02 -26.62 10.01
N ARG A 172 0.25 -27.05 9.88
CA ARG A 172 1.17 -27.18 11.01
C ARG A 172 1.43 -25.85 11.71
N GLU A 173 1.64 -24.77 10.95
CA GLU A 173 1.85 -23.44 11.51
C GLU A 173 0.64 -22.93 12.29
N GLN A 174 -0.57 -23.08 11.74
CA GLN A 174 -1.81 -22.70 12.42
C GLN A 174 -2.07 -23.58 13.66
N MET A 175 -1.87 -24.89 13.55
CA MET A 175 -2.04 -25.82 14.66
C MET A 175 -1.05 -25.50 15.79
N ALA A 176 0.21 -25.18 15.48
CA ALA A 176 1.22 -24.80 16.46
C ALA A 176 0.87 -23.51 17.21
N GLU A 177 0.11 -22.59 16.60
CA GLU A 177 -0.41 -21.40 17.30
C GLU A 177 -1.47 -21.79 18.32
N TYR A 178 -2.47 -22.59 17.92
CA TYR A 178 -3.52 -23.06 18.84
C TYR A 178 -2.98 -23.92 19.97
N LEU A 179 -2.01 -24.79 19.70
CA LEU A 179 -1.37 -25.61 20.73
C LEU A 179 -0.53 -24.77 21.69
N ARG A 180 0.17 -23.73 21.23
CA ARG A 180 0.91 -22.82 22.13
C ARG A 180 0.01 -22.10 23.12
N VAL A 181 -1.21 -21.72 22.71
CA VAL A 181 -2.20 -21.13 23.63
C VAL A 181 -2.60 -22.11 24.74
N LYS A 182 -2.69 -23.41 24.42
CA LYS A 182 -2.95 -24.49 25.39
C LYS A 182 -1.75 -24.78 26.28
N GLU A 183 -0.55 -24.91 25.71
CA GLU A 183 0.66 -25.25 26.46
C GLU A 183 1.08 -24.14 27.44
N LEU A 184 0.94 -22.86 27.06
CA LEU A 184 1.13 -21.76 28.00
C LEU A 184 0.18 -21.86 29.20
N SER A 185 -1.02 -22.42 29.00
CA SER A 185 -1.99 -22.60 30.07
C SER A 185 -1.61 -23.71 31.05
N GLU A 186 -0.98 -24.77 30.55
CA GLU A 186 -0.48 -25.89 31.35
C GLU A 186 0.79 -25.50 32.13
N GLN A 187 1.67 -24.70 31.54
CA GLN A 187 2.88 -24.18 32.20
C GLN A 187 2.56 -23.15 33.30
N VAL A 188 1.52 -22.32 33.12
CA VAL A 188 1.03 -21.39 34.14
C VAL A 188 0.28 -22.12 35.27
N ALA A 189 -0.28 -23.30 35.00
CA ALA A 189 -0.95 -24.15 35.98
C ALA A 189 0.02 -24.97 36.85
N MET A 190 1.32 -25.03 36.53
CA MET A 190 2.31 -25.62 37.43
C MET A 190 2.55 -24.67 38.63
N PRO A 191 2.42 -25.15 39.88
CA PRO A 191 2.65 -24.31 41.03
C PRO A 191 4.12 -23.88 41.05
N THR A 192 4.34 -22.58 41.20
CA THR A 192 5.62 -22.01 41.60
C THR A 192 6.08 -22.76 42.84
N CYS A 193 7.29 -23.33 42.79
CA CYS A 193 7.88 -24.05 43.92
C CYS A 193 7.88 -23.16 45.17
N GLY A 194 7.20 -23.63 46.22
CA GLY A 194 7.10 -22.99 47.53
C GLY A 194 6.28 -23.85 48.49
N GLU A 195 6.93 -24.91 49.00
CA GLU A 195 6.70 -25.66 50.25
C GLU A 195 5.29 -25.87 50.83
N ASN A 196 4.97 -27.17 51.02
CA ASN A 196 4.12 -27.78 52.06
C ASN A 196 2.61 -27.44 52.08
N VAL A 197 1.76 -28.45 51.89
CA VAL A 197 0.89 -29.08 52.90
C VAL A 197 0.05 -30.20 52.24
N GLN A 198 -0.20 -31.25 53.02
CA GLN A 198 -0.82 -32.53 52.73
C GLN A 198 -2.21 -32.48 52.07
N GLY A 199 -2.45 -33.49 51.23
CA GLY A 199 -3.69 -34.29 51.19
C GLY A 199 -5.03 -33.55 51.03
N GLY A 200 -5.50 -33.44 49.79
CA GLY A 200 -6.89 -33.14 49.47
C GLY A 200 -7.20 -33.47 48.01
N ASP A 201 -8.32 -34.17 47.78
CA ASP A 201 -8.88 -34.48 46.46
C ASP A 201 -8.98 -33.22 45.58
N GLY A 202 -7.98 -32.99 44.74
CA GLY A 202 -7.95 -31.91 43.77
C GLY A 202 -8.67 -32.34 42.49
N LYS A 203 -9.85 -31.76 42.23
CA LYS A 203 -10.53 -31.89 40.93
C LYS A 203 -9.57 -31.51 39.79
N PRO A 204 -9.58 -32.23 38.66
CA PRO A 204 -8.65 -31.96 37.56
C PRO A 204 -8.98 -30.64 36.85
N GLU A 205 -7.93 -29.87 36.58
CA GLU A 205 -7.75 -29.04 35.37
C GLU A 205 -8.87 -28.03 35.03
N ASP A 206 -8.93 -26.91 35.75
CA ASP A 206 -9.63 -25.73 35.24
C ASP A 206 -8.77 -25.05 34.15
N VAL A 207 -9.14 -25.27 32.88
CA VAL A 207 -8.59 -24.54 31.74
C VAL A 207 -8.77 -23.03 31.98
N PRO A 208 -7.70 -22.21 31.94
CA PRO A 208 -7.79 -20.78 32.22
C PRO A 208 -8.85 -20.06 31.37
N ALA A 209 -9.55 -19.10 31.97
CA ALA A 209 -10.65 -18.37 31.32
C ALA A 209 -10.25 -17.74 29.98
N TYR A 210 -9.01 -17.27 29.83
CA TYR A 210 -8.53 -16.69 28.57
C TYR A 210 -8.43 -17.71 27.43
N VAL A 211 -8.14 -18.99 27.73
CA VAL A 211 -8.09 -20.07 26.73
C VAL A 211 -9.50 -20.38 26.25
N ILE A 212 -10.46 -20.41 27.18
CA ILE A 212 -11.88 -20.58 26.86
C ILE A 212 -12.37 -19.45 25.98
N ASP A 213 -12.08 -18.20 26.36
CA ASP A 213 -12.48 -17.02 25.59
C ASP A 213 -11.81 -16.98 24.22
N PHE A 214 -10.53 -17.37 24.11
CA PHE A 214 -9.81 -17.47 22.84
C PHE A 214 -10.49 -18.46 21.89
N PHE A 215 -10.66 -19.72 22.29
CA PHE A 215 -11.25 -20.73 21.40
C PHE A 215 -12.72 -20.43 21.07
N LYS A 216 -13.49 -19.88 22.02
CA LYS A 216 -14.85 -19.39 21.74
C LYS A 216 -14.83 -18.24 20.72
N GLY A 217 -13.86 -17.34 20.82
CA GLY A 217 -13.66 -16.24 19.87
C GLY A 217 -13.36 -16.76 18.46
N GLU A 218 -12.40 -17.68 18.32
CA GLU A 218 -12.05 -18.30 17.04
C GLU A 218 -13.22 -19.06 16.42
N ILE A 219 -13.97 -19.81 17.23
CA ILE A 219 -15.18 -20.52 16.78
C ILE A 219 -16.24 -19.51 16.31
N LYS A 220 -16.50 -18.45 17.09
CA LYS A 220 -17.47 -17.41 16.73
C LYS A 220 -17.07 -16.70 15.43
N ARG A 221 -15.78 -16.40 15.26
CA ARG A 221 -15.21 -15.84 14.04
C ARG A 221 -15.46 -16.73 12.83
N LEU A 222 -15.13 -18.03 12.94
CA LEU A 222 -15.33 -18.96 11.82
C LEU A 222 -16.82 -19.20 11.53
N SER A 223 -17.66 -19.35 12.55
CA SER A 223 -19.12 -19.46 12.37
C SER A 223 -19.67 -18.27 11.59
N TYR A 224 -19.25 -17.06 11.94
CA TYR A 224 -19.63 -15.86 11.21
C TYR A 224 -19.06 -15.82 9.78
N ALA A 225 -17.78 -16.20 9.62
CA ALA A 225 -17.14 -16.28 8.31
C ALA A 225 -17.90 -17.21 7.36
N LEU A 226 -18.47 -18.30 7.89
CA LEU A 226 -19.25 -19.30 7.17
C LEU A 226 -20.64 -18.80 6.79
N THR A 227 -21.38 -18.20 7.73
CA THR A 227 -22.80 -17.80 7.53
C THR A 227 -22.96 -16.45 6.84
N ASN A 228 -22.08 -15.49 7.14
CA ASN A 228 -22.21 -14.10 6.71
C ASN A 228 -21.18 -13.71 5.64
N GLY A 229 -20.17 -14.55 5.43
CA GLY A 229 -19.23 -14.40 4.34
C GLY A 229 -19.80 -14.93 3.03
N VAL A 230 -19.81 -14.11 1.98
CA VAL A 230 -20.43 -14.40 0.69
C VAL A 230 -19.43 -14.33 -0.46
N PHE A 231 -19.61 -15.19 -1.45
CA PHE A 231 -18.93 -15.12 -2.74
C PHE A 231 -19.94 -14.86 -3.86
N ALA A 232 -19.47 -14.23 -4.94
CA ALA A 232 -20.17 -14.28 -6.21
C ALA A 232 -19.76 -15.55 -6.94
N VAL A 233 -20.64 -16.54 -6.97
CA VAL A 233 -20.43 -17.82 -7.61
C VAL A 233 -20.84 -17.74 -9.07
N ARG A 234 -19.98 -18.28 -9.95
CA ARG A 234 -20.29 -18.49 -11.37
C ARG A 234 -20.10 -19.95 -11.73
N ILE A 235 -21.13 -20.55 -12.32
CA ILE A 235 -21.05 -21.91 -12.89
C ILE A 235 -20.99 -21.80 -14.41
N ILE A 236 -20.02 -22.45 -15.03
CA ILE A 236 -19.84 -22.51 -16.47
C ILE A 236 -20.14 -23.94 -16.95
N ARG A 237 -20.92 -24.09 -18.03
CA ARG A 237 -21.29 -25.41 -18.57
C ARG A 237 -20.29 -25.92 -19.61
N THR A 238 -19.83 -25.05 -20.49
CA THR A 238 -18.99 -25.44 -21.62
C THR A 238 -17.52 -25.35 -21.24
N ARG A 239 -16.73 -26.32 -21.71
CA ARG A 239 -15.28 -26.30 -21.52
C ARG A 239 -14.63 -25.08 -22.18
N TYR A 240 -15.13 -24.65 -23.33
CA TYR A 240 -14.62 -23.48 -24.05
C TYR A 240 -14.75 -22.20 -23.22
N ASP A 241 -15.92 -21.94 -22.63
CA ASP A 241 -16.14 -20.76 -21.80
C ASP A 241 -15.30 -20.82 -20.51
N ALA A 242 -15.10 -22.03 -19.97
CA ALA A 242 -14.26 -22.25 -18.80
C ALA A 242 -12.78 -21.96 -19.11
N GLU A 243 -12.28 -22.42 -20.25
CA GLU A 243 -10.93 -22.14 -20.74
C GLU A 243 -10.75 -20.64 -21.03
N LEU A 244 -11.72 -19.99 -21.68
CA LEU A 244 -11.69 -18.55 -21.92
C LEU A 244 -11.72 -17.74 -20.62
N PHE A 245 -12.57 -18.15 -19.66
CA PHE A 245 -12.62 -17.51 -18.34
C PHE A 245 -11.31 -17.71 -17.57
N PHE A 246 -10.75 -18.93 -17.59
CA PHE A 246 -9.46 -19.24 -16.98
C PHE A 246 -8.33 -18.41 -17.61
N GLN A 247 -8.29 -18.27 -18.94
CA GLN A 247 -7.33 -17.41 -19.62
C GLN A 247 -7.54 -15.95 -19.26
N CYS A 248 -8.78 -15.45 -19.21
CA CYS A 248 -9.10 -14.08 -18.82
C CYS A 248 -8.73 -13.78 -17.36
N GLU A 249 -9.01 -14.66 -16.41
CA GLU A 249 -8.64 -14.47 -14.99
C GLU A 249 -7.12 -14.62 -14.77
N ASN A 250 -6.45 -15.52 -15.51
CA ASN A 250 -4.99 -15.59 -15.46
C ASN A 250 -4.32 -14.40 -16.16
N ASN A 251 -4.90 -13.87 -17.24
CA ASN A 251 -4.43 -12.69 -17.97
C ASN A 251 -4.90 -11.37 -17.33
N ARG A 252 -5.83 -11.41 -16.37
CA ARG A 252 -6.10 -10.30 -15.42
C ARG A 252 -4.89 -10.00 -14.54
N GLY A 253 -3.86 -10.84 -14.58
CA GLY A 253 -2.53 -10.61 -14.06
C GLY A 253 -1.77 -9.43 -14.69
N LYS A 254 -2.44 -8.34 -15.05
CA LYS A 254 -1.75 -7.05 -15.05
C LYS A 254 -1.40 -6.78 -13.59
N VAL A 255 -0.13 -7.02 -13.27
CA VAL A 255 0.45 -6.78 -11.95
C VAL A 255 -0.04 -5.43 -11.47
N MET A 256 -0.93 -5.43 -10.47
CA MET A 256 -1.57 -4.20 -9.98
C MET A 256 -0.47 -3.23 -9.56
N GLN A 257 -0.47 -2.02 -10.12
CA GLN A 257 0.58 -1.05 -9.80
C GLN A 257 0.36 -0.53 -8.38
N LEU A 258 1.42 -0.06 -7.73
CA LEU A 258 1.33 0.55 -6.40
C LEU A 258 0.25 1.64 -6.36
N VAL A 259 0.16 2.44 -7.43
CA VAL A 259 -0.86 3.49 -7.63
C VAL A 259 -2.29 2.93 -7.59
N ASP A 260 -2.54 1.79 -8.23
CA ASP A 260 -3.85 1.15 -8.25
C ASP A 260 -4.23 0.60 -6.86
N MET A 261 -3.25 0.04 -6.14
CA MET A 261 -3.42 -0.47 -4.78
C MET A 261 -3.77 0.67 -3.81
N LEU A 262 -3.07 1.81 -3.91
CA LEU A 262 -3.34 3.00 -3.11
C LEU A 262 -4.69 3.62 -3.44
N LYS A 263 -5.03 3.74 -4.74
CA LYS A 263 -6.36 4.22 -5.18
C LYS A 263 -7.46 3.40 -4.54
N ALA A 264 -7.39 2.07 -4.64
CA ALA A 264 -8.41 1.17 -4.10
C ALA A 264 -8.55 1.30 -2.58
N TYR A 265 -7.42 1.40 -1.87
CA TYR A 265 -7.39 1.55 -0.42
C TYR A 265 -8.01 2.88 0.04
N HIS A 266 -7.52 4.01 -0.48
CA HIS A 266 -7.98 5.33 -0.04
C HIS A 266 -9.41 5.63 -0.50
N LEU A 267 -9.84 5.11 -1.67
CA LEU A 267 -11.24 5.22 -2.10
C LEU A 267 -12.19 4.52 -1.13
N ARG A 268 -11.80 3.33 -0.63
CA ARG A 268 -12.62 2.59 0.35
C ARG A 268 -12.78 3.38 1.64
N ILE A 269 -11.71 4.02 2.12
CA ILE A 269 -11.75 4.84 3.33
C ILE A 269 -12.61 6.08 3.13
N ALA A 270 -12.44 6.79 2.02
CA ALA A 270 -13.24 7.98 1.72
C ALA A 270 -14.75 7.69 1.77
N LEU A 271 -15.17 6.55 1.20
CA LEU A 271 -16.57 6.12 1.19
C LEU A 271 -17.09 5.60 2.55
N ALA A 272 -16.20 5.22 3.46
CA ALA A 272 -16.54 4.67 4.77
C ALA A 272 -16.57 5.73 5.88
N VAL A 273 -15.72 6.75 5.79
CA VAL A 273 -15.45 7.71 6.88
C VAL A 273 -16.22 9.02 6.72
N GLU A 274 -16.42 9.49 5.49
CA GLU A 274 -17.03 10.80 5.28
C GLU A 274 -18.54 10.77 5.56
N LYS A 275 -18.98 11.67 6.45
CA LYS A 275 -20.40 11.91 6.77
C LYS A 275 -21.13 12.69 5.66
N SER A 276 -20.39 13.21 4.69
CA SER A 276 -20.92 13.92 3.51
C SER A 276 -21.69 12.95 2.60
N ASP A 277 -22.41 13.51 1.63
CA ASP A 277 -23.06 12.70 0.60
C ASP A 277 -22.01 11.90 -0.18
N LYS A 278 -22.04 10.57 -0.02
CA LYS A 278 -21.14 9.61 -0.68
C LYS A 278 -21.04 9.83 -2.18
N ALA A 279 -22.11 10.33 -2.81
CA ALA A 279 -22.12 10.65 -4.24
C ALA A 279 -21.20 11.83 -4.57
N VAL A 280 -21.16 12.86 -3.73
CA VAL A 280 -20.32 14.05 -3.90
C VAL A 280 -18.85 13.69 -3.73
N THR A 281 -18.47 13.01 -2.65
CA THR A 281 -17.09 12.55 -2.42
C THR A 281 -16.58 11.67 -3.55
N LEU A 282 -17.41 10.73 -4.02
CA LEU A 282 -17.05 9.87 -5.15
C LEU A 282 -16.84 10.67 -6.44
N LYS A 283 -17.67 11.69 -6.69
CA LYS A 283 -17.52 12.58 -7.84
C LYS A 283 -16.22 13.37 -7.75
N THR A 284 -15.93 14.00 -6.62
CA THR A 284 -14.68 14.75 -6.39
C THR A 284 -13.44 13.88 -6.59
N ILE A 285 -13.42 12.65 -6.06
CA ILE A 285 -12.29 11.73 -6.26
C ILE A 285 -12.14 11.33 -7.73
N LYS A 286 -13.25 11.08 -8.43
CA LYS A 286 -13.23 10.77 -9.87
C LYS A 286 -12.66 11.93 -10.68
N ASP A 287 -13.08 13.15 -10.39
CA ASP A 287 -12.63 14.36 -11.08
C ASP A 287 -11.12 14.58 -10.84
N ILE A 288 -10.66 14.49 -9.58
CA ILE A 288 -9.23 14.54 -9.25
C ILE A 288 -8.46 13.46 -10.01
N TRP A 289 -8.95 12.21 -9.98
CA TRP A 289 -8.27 11.11 -10.64
C TRP A 289 -8.19 11.32 -12.15
N HIS A 290 -9.27 11.78 -12.78
CA HIS A 290 -9.29 12.10 -14.19
C HIS A 290 -8.24 13.16 -14.53
N THR A 291 -8.16 14.24 -13.75
CA THR A 291 -7.13 15.28 -13.91
C THR A 291 -5.72 14.72 -13.75
N LEU A 292 -5.45 13.89 -12.76
CA LEU A 292 -4.13 13.28 -12.54
C LEU A 292 -3.70 12.35 -13.69
N THR A 293 -4.66 11.71 -14.37
CA THR A 293 -4.41 10.74 -15.43
C THR A 293 -4.74 11.23 -16.84
N GLU A 294 -4.99 12.52 -17.01
CA GLU A 294 -5.50 13.10 -18.26
C GLU A 294 -4.56 12.88 -19.46
N THR A 295 -3.26 13.07 -19.26
CA THR A 295 -2.23 12.85 -20.29
C THR A 295 -1.22 11.80 -19.84
N LYS A 296 -0.59 11.13 -20.81
CA LYS A 296 0.41 10.10 -20.52
C LYS A 296 1.61 10.67 -19.76
N GLU A 297 2.05 11.87 -20.12
CA GLU A 297 3.17 12.55 -19.50
C GLU A 297 2.86 12.96 -18.06
N ARG A 298 1.64 13.47 -17.81
CA ARG A 298 1.16 13.83 -16.47
C ARG A 298 1.04 12.59 -15.59
N TYR A 299 0.44 11.52 -16.11
CA TYR A 299 0.33 10.24 -15.41
C TYR A 299 1.70 9.68 -15.03
N GLU A 300 2.69 9.78 -15.93
CA GLU A 300 4.04 9.31 -15.64
C GLU A 300 4.73 10.17 -14.56
N ARG A 301 4.58 11.50 -14.59
CA ARG A 301 5.09 12.39 -13.52
C ARG A 301 4.41 12.15 -12.18
N PHE A 302 3.11 11.91 -12.19
CA PHE A 302 2.35 11.50 -11.01
C PHE A 302 2.92 10.21 -10.41
N ARG A 303 3.04 9.16 -11.24
CA ARG A 303 3.50 7.83 -10.84
C ARG A 303 4.95 7.82 -10.36
N THR A 304 5.82 8.62 -10.96
CA THR A 304 7.27 8.62 -10.69
C THR A 304 7.68 9.66 -9.66
N THR A 305 7.29 10.92 -9.87
CA THR A 305 7.72 12.07 -9.08
C THR A 305 6.85 12.27 -7.84
N VAL A 306 5.52 12.34 -7.98
CA VAL A 306 4.62 12.61 -6.84
C VAL A 306 4.60 11.47 -5.84
N ILE A 307 4.50 10.22 -6.30
CA ILE A 307 4.65 9.06 -5.41
C ILE A 307 6.05 9.04 -4.78
N GLY A 308 7.10 9.36 -5.54
CA GLY A 308 8.46 9.48 -5.01
C GLY A 308 8.59 10.52 -3.89
N LEU A 309 7.92 11.68 -4.03
CA LEU A 309 7.91 12.75 -3.03
C LEU A 309 7.30 12.28 -1.71
N LEU A 310 6.16 11.59 -1.76
CA LEU A 310 5.48 11.08 -0.55
C LEU A 310 6.33 10.03 0.20
N LEU A 311 7.26 9.38 -0.49
CA LEU A 311 8.14 8.35 0.07
C LEU A 311 9.42 8.91 0.70
N ILE A 312 9.76 10.19 0.45
CA ILE A 312 10.98 10.82 0.96
C ILE A 312 11.04 10.77 2.49
N ARG A 313 9.93 11.07 3.18
CA ARG A 313 9.89 11.07 4.65
C ARG A 313 10.14 9.69 5.28
N LEU A 314 10.08 8.63 4.49
CA LEU A 314 10.30 7.24 4.92
C LEU A 314 11.68 6.73 4.55
N GLY A 315 12.56 7.59 4.02
CA GLY A 315 13.94 7.25 3.65
C GLY A 315 14.00 6.33 2.43
N VAL A 316 12.94 6.33 1.62
CA VAL A 316 12.86 5.52 0.41
C VAL A 316 13.37 6.35 -0.76
N PRO A 317 14.36 5.88 -1.55
CA PRO A 317 14.85 6.64 -2.69
C PRO A 317 13.75 6.85 -3.75
N TYR A 318 13.76 8.01 -4.40
CA TYR A 318 12.69 8.45 -5.33
C TYR A 318 12.42 7.49 -6.51
N TRP A 319 13.39 6.66 -6.90
CA TRP A 319 13.19 5.66 -7.96
C TRP A 319 12.47 4.38 -7.50
N TYR A 320 12.17 4.19 -6.20
CA TYR A 320 11.41 3.05 -5.67
C TYR A 320 9.88 3.23 -5.69
N HIS A 321 9.36 4.21 -6.44
CA HIS A 321 7.93 4.49 -6.59
C HIS A 321 7.12 3.33 -7.19
N TYR A 322 7.77 2.34 -7.83
CA TYR A 322 7.12 1.14 -8.37
C TYR A 322 7.09 -0.05 -7.40
N ASP A 323 7.84 -0.01 -6.29
CA ASP A 323 7.96 -1.12 -5.35
C ASP A 323 6.71 -1.23 -4.46
N LYS A 324 6.01 -2.35 -4.57
CA LYS A 324 4.76 -2.65 -3.88
C LYS A 324 4.90 -2.74 -2.36
N SER A 325 6.09 -3.02 -1.84
CA SER A 325 6.34 -3.02 -0.40
C SER A 325 6.06 -1.65 0.23
N ASN A 326 6.10 -0.58 -0.57
CA ASN A 326 5.80 0.78 -0.14
C ASN A 326 4.30 1.11 -0.05
N VAL A 327 3.40 0.16 -0.35
CA VAL A 327 1.95 0.39 -0.20
C VAL A 327 1.60 0.61 1.28
N GLU A 328 2.02 -0.29 2.17
CA GLU A 328 1.75 -0.19 3.63
C GLU A 328 2.23 1.13 4.22
N LYS A 329 3.37 1.63 3.71
CA LYS A 329 4.00 2.90 4.07
C LYS A 329 3.16 4.14 3.73
N LEU A 330 2.37 4.07 2.66
CA LEU A 330 1.56 5.19 2.15
C LEU A 330 0.08 5.11 2.55
N LYS A 331 -0.34 4.04 3.25
CA LYS A 331 -1.72 3.94 3.73
C LYS A 331 -2.06 4.91 4.88
N GLY A 332 -1.06 5.47 5.57
CA GLY A 332 -1.27 6.38 6.68
C GLY A 332 -1.56 5.67 8.00
N ILE A 333 -2.26 6.36 8.92
CA ILE A 333 -2.69 5.78 10.18
C ILE A 333 -3.88 4.84 9.92
N HIS A 334 -3.82 3.65 10.49
CA HIS A 334 -4.87 2.63 10.42
C HIS A 334 -5.72 2.64 11.67
N GLY A 335 -7.04 2.69 11.52
CA GLY A 335 -7.97 2.59 12.63
C GLY A 335 -9.38 2.30 12.14
N THR A 336 -10.30 2.11 13.07
CA THR A 336 -11.69 1.71 12.79
C THR A 336 -12.59 2.87 12.42
N TYR A 337 -12.15 4.13 12.64
CA TYR A 337 -12.91 5.38 12.42
C TYR A 337 -14.25 5.42 13.17
N LYS A 338 -14.43 4.57 14.18
CA LYS A 338 -15.64 4.42 14.99
C LYS A 338 -15.71 5.46 16.11
N GLY A 339 -14.57 6.07 16.45
CA GLY A 339 -14.48 7.28 17.28
C GLY A 339 -14.33 7.02 18.78
N ASN A 340 -14.07 5.77 19.14
CA ASN A 340 -14.05 5.18 20.49
C ASN A 340 -12.65 4.65 20.87
N LEU A 341 -11.72 4.58 19.92
CA LEU A 341 -10.32 4.28 20.17
C LEU A 341 -9.47 5.55 20.11
N VAL A 342 -8.36 5.59 20.85
CA VAL A 342 -7.36 6.66 20.75
C VAL A 342 -6.85 6.82 19.32
N VAL A 343 -6.78 5.74 18.55
CA VAL A 343 -6.42 5.82 17.13
C VAL A 343 -7.50 6.51 16.30
N ASP A 344 -8.78 6.38 16.68
CA ASP A 344 -9.88 7.07 16.00
C ASP A 344 -9.94 8.55 16.40
N GLU A 345 -9.57 8.90 17.64
CA GLU A 345 -9.30 10.29 18.02
C GLU A 345 -8.09 10.85 17.27
N LYS A 346 -7.01 10.08 17.13
CA LYS A 346 -5.85 10.46 16.30
C LYS A 346 -6.25 10.61 14.84
N LEU A 347 -7.09 9.74 14.30
CA LEU A 347 -7.60 9.81 12.93
C LEU A 347 -8.50 11.01 12.72
N LYS A 348 -9.37 11.29 13.69
CA LYS A 348 -10.11 12.56 13.77
C LYS A 348 -9.12 13.70 13.79
N LEU A 349 -8.12 13.74 14.67
CA LEU A 349 -7.14 14.83 14.73
C LEU A 349 -6.23 14.93 13.49
N THR A 350 -5.94 13.86 12.76
CA THR A 350 -5.17 13.88 11.50
C THR A 350 -6.05 14.19 10.27
N GLY A 351 -7.37 14.03 10.38
CA GLY A 351 -8.36 14.43 9.37
C GLY A 351 -9.01 15.80 9.65
N VAL A 352 -9.07 16.21 10.92
CA VAL A 352 -9.54 17.50 11.47
C VAL A 352 -8.37 18.46 11.63
N GLY A 353 -7.12 17.97 11.62
CA GLY A 353 -5.90 18.76 11.78
C GLY A 353 -5.50 19.62 10.58
N ASN A 354 -6.26 19.58 9.49
CA ASN A 354 -6.17 20.54 8.37
C ASN A 354 -7.53 21.16 7.99
N GLU A 355 -8.61 20.76 8.67
CA GLU A 355 -9.83 21.55 8.76
C GLU A 355 -9.75 22.34 10.06
N SER A 356 -8.72 23.19 10.19
CA SER A 356 -8.75 24.26 11.18
C SER A 356 -10.05 25.03 10.95
N ALA A 357 -11.01 24.92 11.87
CA ALA A 357 -12.25 25.68 11.96
C ALA A 357 -12.50 26.64 10.77
N GLY A 358 -12.99 26.11 9.64
CA GLY A 358 -13.34 26.90 8.45
C GLY A 358 -12.21 27.27 7.45
N GLY A 359 -11.02 26.67 7.50
CA GLY A 359 -9.83 27.08 6.72
C GLY A 359 -9.20 25.99 5.85
N THR A 360 -8.78 26.39 4.66
CA THR A 360 -8.24 25.64 3.49
C THR A 360 -7.27 24.48 3.73
N PHE A 361 -7.40 23.40 2.94
CA PHE A 361 -6.52 22.22 2.89
C PHE A 361 -5.03 22.52 2.55
N LEU A 362 -4.09 22.08 3.39
CA LEU A 362 -2.65 22.32 3.28
C LEU A 362 -1.81 21.09 3.69
N PRO A 363 -1.45 20.19 2.76
CA PRO A 363 -0.60 19.04 3.09
C PRO A 363 0.87 19.46 3.31
N ASP A 364 1.65 18.63 4.00
CA ASP A 364 3.10 18.77 4.19
C ASP A 364 3.77 17.41 3.95
N LEU A 365 4.83 17.33 3.12
CA LEU A 365 5.47 16.06 2.74
C LEU A 365 6.08 15.30 3.93
N MET A 366 6.42 16.01 5.01
CA MET A 366 6.99 15.40 6.22
C MET A 366 5.92 14.91 7.19
N MET A 367 4.64 15.20 6.95
CA MET A 367 3.53 14.69 7.76
C MET A 367 3.08 13.27 7.34
N PRO A 368 2.47 12.50 8.26
CA PRO A 368 1.71 11.30 7.95
C PRO A 368 0.72 11.51 6.81
N VAL A 369 0.69 10.60 5.84
CA VAL A 369 -0.33 10.59 4.79
C VAL A 369 -1.69 10.37 5.43
N THR A 370 -2.63 11.28 5.21
CA THR A 370 -4.01 11.13 5.68
C THR A 370 -4.82 10.32 4.67
N PRO A 371 -5.37 9.15 5.05
CA PRO A 371 -6.14 8.33 4.13
C PRO A 371 -7.52 8.91 3.80
N GLY A 372 -8.12 8.50 2.67
CA GLY A 372 -9.44 8.97 2.22
C GLY A 372 -9.34 10.04 1.13
N LEU A 373 -10.28 10.98 1.07
CA LEU A 373 -10.22 12.15 0.17
C LEU A 373 -8.96 13.01 0.36
N PRO A 374 -8.46 13.25 1.61
CA PRO A 374 -7.23 14.00 1.82
C PRO A 374 -6.02 13.44 1.07
N PHE A 375 -5.94 12.12 0.90
CA PHE A 375 -4.89 11.49 0.10
C PHE A 375 -4.95 11.94 -1.36
N PHE A 376 -6.13 11.89 -1.99
CA PHE A 376 -6.31 12.32 -3.38
C PHE A 376 -6.06 13.83 -3.54
N GLN A 377 -6.50 14.64 -2.58
CA GLN A 377 -6.22 16.08 -2.55
C GLN A 377 -4.72 16.35 -2.44
N THR A 378 -3.99 15.59 -1.60
CA THR A 378 -2.52 15.66 -1.48
C THR A 378 -1.84 15.35 -2.81
N LEU A 379 -2.28 14.31 -3.51
CA LEU A 379 -1.76 13.97 -4.84
C LEU A 379 -2.00 15.11 -5.85
N ALA A 380 -3.22 15.65 -5.87
CA ALA A 380 -3.59 16.75 -6.75
C ALA A 380 -2.82 18.05 -6.45
N TYR A 381 -2.51 18.29 -5.18
CA TYR A 381 -1.73 19.43 -4.70
C TYR A 381 -0.30 19.37 -5.22
N TYR A 382 0.42 18.28 -4.95
CA TYR A 382 1.80 18.12 -5.41
C TYR A 382 1.92 17.94 -6.92
N GLN A 383 0.91 17.36 -7.58
CA GLN A 383 0.90 17.29 -9.05
C GLN A 383 0.91 18.68 -9.67
N ARG A 384 0.17 19.66 -9.13
CA ARG A 384 0.17 21.04 -9.65
C ARG A 384 1.55 21.69 -9.55
N ILE A 385 2.26 21.49 -8.43
CA ILE A 385 3.64 21.98 -8.26
C ILE A 385 4.56 21.31 -9.30
N VAL A 386 4.47 19.99 -9.45
CA VAL A 386 5.26 19.24 -10.43
C VAL A 386 4.96 19.70 -11.86
N GLU A 387 3.69 19.85 -12.24
CA GLU A 387 3.31 20.34 -13.57
C GLU A 387 3.82 21.77 -13.82
N ALA A 388 3.78 22.66 -12.83
CA ALA A 388 4.36 24.00 -12.94
C ALA A 388 5.87 23.97 -13.23
N LEU A 389 6.61 23.04 -12.62
CA LEU A 389 8.05 22.86 -12.88
C LEU A 389 8.34 22.27 -14.27
N TYR A 390 7.48 21.38 -14.76
CA TYR A 390 7.64 20.72 -16.06
C TYR A 390 7.04 21.49 -17.23
N SER A 391 6.15 22.45 -17.01
CA SER A 391 5.45 23.15 -18.10
C SER A 391 6.43 23.87 -19.03
N SER A 392 6.25 23.65 -20.33
CA SER A 392 6.97 24.35 -21.41
C SER A 392 6.24 25.60 -21.91
N SER A 393 5.17 26.04 -21.22
CA SER A 393 4.28 27.06 -21.77
C SER A 393 4.99 28.39 -22.05
N TRP A 394 4.91 28.80 -23.32
CA TRP A 394 5.16 30.16 -23.79
C TRP A 394 3.83 30.89 -23.71
N PHE A 395 3.64 31.75 -22.71
CA PHE A 395 2.39 32.52 -22.61
C PHE A 395 2.41 33.69 -23.60
N SER A 396 1.66 33.56 -24.70
CA SER A 396 1.07 34.71 -25.39
C SER A 396 -0.42 34.71 -25.05
N LYS A 397 -0.91 35.66 -24.25
CA LYS A 397 -2.35 35.90 -24.20
C LYS A 397 -2.68 36.95 -25.24
N HIS A 398 -3.36 36.56 -26.32
CA HIS A 398 -4.25 37.47 -27.01
C HIS A 398 -5.40 37.81 -26.05
N THR A 399 -5.50 39.07 -25.68
CA THR A 399 -6.76 39.66 -25.22
C THR A 399 -7.15 40.72 -26.23
N ASP A 400 -8.22 40.45 -26.98
CA ASP A 400 -8.90 41.47 -27.76
C ASP A 400 -9.37 42.59 -26.81
N GLY A 401 -8.76 43.76 -26.95
CA GLY A 401 -9.07 44.93 -26.13
C GLY A 401 -7.86 45.83 -26.02
N GLY A 402 -7.82 46.86 -26.87
CA GLY A 402 -6.66 47.74 -27.07
C GLY A 402 -6.08 48.32 -25.77
N SER A 403 -4.83 47.94 -25.49
CA SER A 403 -3.84 48.80 -24.86
C SER A 403 -2.46 48.34 -25.31
N SER A 404 -1.58 49.28 -25.66
CA SER A 404 -0.31 49.08 -26.36
C SER A 404 0.80 48.57 -25.43
N ALA A 405 0.71 47.32 -24.99
CA ALA A 405 1.86 46.58 -24.46
C ALA A 405 1.64 45.09 -24.73
N ASP A 406 2.28 44.55 -25.77
CA ASP A 406 2.35 43.10 -25.97
C ASP A 406 2.95 42.47 -24.70
N PRO A 407 2.27 41.51 -24.04
CA PRO A 407 2.82 40.87 -22.85
C PRO A 407 4.08 40.09 -23.25
N GLU A 408 5.22 40.42 -22.64
CA GLU A 408 6.48 39.74 -22.92
C GLU A 408 6.35 38.23 -22.70
N PRO A 409 6.90 37.41 -23.63
CA PRO A 409 6.83 35.97 -23.51
C PRO A 409 7.60 35.49 -22.28
N PHE A 410 6.89 34.81 -21.39
CA PHE A 410 7.44 34.36 -20.12
C PHE A 410 8.00 32.93 -20.24
N ARG A 411 9.28 32.75 -19.91
CA ARG A 411 9.99 31.47 -20.01
C ARG A 411 10.08 30.78 -18.64
N ASN A 412 9.87 29.46 -18.59
CA ASN A 412 10.01 28.69 -17.34
C ASN A 412 11.49 28.51 -16.96
N MET A 413 11.97 29.35 -16.04
CA MET A 413 13.39 29.40 -15.66
C MET A 413 13.87 28.09 -15.04
N PHE A 414 13.05 27.45 -14.21
CA PHE A 414 13.38 26.14 -13.64
C PHE A 414 13.57 25.09 -14.75
N ARG A 415 12.62 25.01 -15.69
CA ARG A 415 12.71 24.08 -16.81
C ARG A 415 13.97 24.31 -17.64
N ASP A 416 14.35 25.57 -17.88
CA ASP A 416 15.57 25.88 -18.64
C ASP A 416 16.86 25.53 -17.90
N MET A 417 16.90 25.76 -16.59
CA MET A 417 18.06 25.47 -15.75
C MET A 417 18.26 23.96 -15.57
N VAL A 418 17.16 23.22 -15.42
CA VAL A 418 17.18 21.83 -14.95
C VAL A 418 16.80 20.83 -16.05
N LEU A 419 15.68 21.03 -16.74
CA LEU A 419 15.04 19.99 -17.56
C LEU A 419 15.49 20.01 -19.03
N ASN A 420 15.90 21.16 -19.56
CA ASN A 420 16.37 21.29 -20.95
C ASN A 420 17.80 20.74 -21.14
N LYS A 421 18.43 20.19 -20.10
CA LYS A 421 19.88 19.95 -20.01
C LYS A 421 20.19 18.64 -19.30
N ASN A 422 20.48 17.56 -20.03
CA ASN A 422 20.86 16.26 -19.43
C ASN A 422 22.37 16.18 -19.10
N TRP A 423 22.91 17.20 -18.45
CA TRP A 423 24.35 17.48 -18.50
C TRP A 423 25.19 16.82 -17.39
N TYR A 424 24.57 16.38 -16.30
CA TYR A 424 25.31 15.96 -15.10
C TYR A 424 25.42 14.44 -15.00
N PHE A 425 24.48 13.78 -14.34
CA PHE A 425 24.50 12.34 -14.11
C PHE A 425 23.08 11.77 -14.16
N ASN A 426 22.95 10.44 -14.21
CA ASN A 426 21.65 9.78 -14.29
C ASN A 426 20.72 10.27 -13.19
N ASP A 427 19.50 10.64 -13.56
CA ASP A 427 18.46 11.10 -12.64
C ASP A 427 18.78 12.41 -11.89
N SER A 428 19.77 13.20 -12.31
CA SER A 428 20.05 14.53 -11.72
C SER A 428 18.82 15.45 -11.77
N ASN A 429 18.03 15.36 -12.83
CA ASN A 429 16.80 16.13 -13.01
C ASN A 429 15.74 15.71 -11.99
N ALA A 430 15.64 14.41 -11.68
CA ALA A 430 14.72 13.93 -10.67
C ALA A 430 15.09 14.47 -9.28
N ILE A 431 16.38 14.45 -8.91
CA ILE A 431 16.84 15.02 -7.63
C ILE A 431 16.55 16.53 -7.56
N ALA A 432 16.81 17.28 -8.64
CA ALA A 432 16.52 18.71 -8.71
C ALA A 432 15.02 19.00 -8.51
N VAL A 433 14.16 18.24 -9.20
CA VAL A 433 12.71 18.39 -9.08
C VAL A 433 12.25 18.07 -7.66
N GLN A 434 12.75 17.00 -7.06
CA GLN A 434 12.39 16.63 -5.68
C GLN A 434 12.80 17.73 -4.69
N ALA A 435 14.02 18.27 -4.83
CA ALA A 435 14.51 19.36 -3.99
C ALA A 435 13.73 20.66 -4.21
N ALA A 436 13.36 20.96 -5.46
CA ALA A 436 12.55 22.12 -5.81
C ALA A 436 11.15 22.04 -5.22
N VAL A 437 10.49 20.87 -5.30
CA VAL A 437 9.17 20.69 -4.69
C VAL A 437 9.26 20.83 -3.16
N CYS A 438 10.29 20.27 -2.51
CA CYS A 438 10.48 20.45 -1.07
C CYS A 438 10.69 21.92 -0.66
N TRP A 439 11.36 22.71 -1.51
CA TRP A 439 11.48 24.15 -1.29
C TRP A 439 10.14 24.86 -1.44
N LEU A 440 9.41 24.58 -2.53
CA LEU A 440 8.15 25.25 -2.83
C LEU A 440 7.07 24.91 -1.81
N ASP A 441 7.03 23.67 -1.33
CA ASP A 441 6.09 23.26 -0.27
C ASP A 441 6.30 24.08 1.02
N ARG A 442 7.56 24.45 1.31
CA ARG A 442 7.91 25.10 2.57
C ARG A 442 7.97 26.62 2.50
N PHE A 443 8.48 27.18 1.42
CA PHE A 443 8.88 28.59 1.35
C PHE A 443 8.18 29.39 0.25
N ALA A 444 7.41 28.76 -0.64
CA ALA A 444 6.74 29.50 -1.71
C ALA A 444 5.73 30.50 -1.14
N SER A 445 5.66 31.68 -1.75
CA SER A 445 4.67 32.71 -1.42
C SER A 445 3.25 32.36 -1.85
N VAL A 446 3.10 31.41 -2.77
CA VAL A 446 1.82 30.92 -3.28
C VAL A 446 1.74 29.41 -3.11
N ARG A 447 0.53 28.94 -2.78
CA ARG A 447 0.19 27.53 -2.69
C ARG A 447 -0.72 27.10 -3.84
N PRO A 448 -0.69 25.83 -4.27
CA PRO A 448 -1.72 25.26 -5.12
C PRO A 448 -3.14 25.52 -4.60
N ASN A 449 -4.04 25.91 -5.51
CA ASN A 449 -5.46 26.08 -5.23
C ASN A 449 -6.24 24.90 -5.81
N LEU A 450 -6.80 24.06 -4.95
CA LEU A 450 -7.59 22.91 -5.36
C LEU A 450 -8.99 23.28 -5.87
N GLU A 451 -9.50 24.48 -5.55
CA GLU A 451 -10.81 24.98 -6.00
C GLU A 451 -10.76 25.58 -7.41
N ALA A 452 -9.57 26.00 -7.85
CA ALA A 452 -9.36 26.52 -9.20
C ALA A 452 -9.18 25.38 -10.22
N SER A 453 -9.44 25.70 -11.50
CA SER A 453 -9.10 24.81 -12.61
C SER A 453 -7.62 24.44 -12.57
N PHE A 454 -7.31 23.18 -12.91
CA PHE A 454 -5.95 22.66 -12.83
C PHE A 454 -4.96 23.47 -13.65
N GLU A 455 -5.29 23.79 -14.90
CA GLU A 455 -4.40 24.54 -15.80
C GLU A 455 -4.25 26.00 -15.37
N GLU A 456 -5.34 26.65 -14.97
CA GLU A 456 -5.30 28.04 -14.50
C GLU A 456 -4.45 28.19 -13.25
N ASP A 457 -4.51 27.21 -12.34
CA ASP A 457 -3.68 27.20 -11.15
C ASP A 457 -2.21 26.93 -11.48
N VAL A 458 -1.92 25.96 -12.36
CA VAL A 458 -0.55 25.69 -12.82
C VAL A 458 0.07 26.94 -13.46
N ASP A 459 -0.67 27.66 -14.31
CA ASP A 459 -0.22 28.90 -14.93
C ASP A 459 0.07 30.01 -13.90
N ARG A 460 -0.75 30.10 -12.85
CA ARG A 460 -0.57 31.02 -11.73
C ARG A 460 0.70 30.68 -10.94
N LEU A 461 0.93 29.40 -10.67
CA LEU A 461 2.11 28.91 -9.94
C LEU A 461 3.39 29.21 -10.73
N ILE A 462 3.41 28.93 -12.04
CA ILE A 462 4.56 29.22 -12.92
C ILE A 462 4.97 30.70 -12.83
N LYS A 463 4.00 31.62 -12.93
CA LYS A 463 4.23 33.07 -12.86
C LYS A 463 4.81 33.50 -11.52
N SER A 464 4.37 32.88 -10.42
CA SER A 464 4.89 33.21 -9.10
C SER A 464 6.28 32.63 -8.86
N TYR A 465 6.50 31.36 -9.20
CA TYR A 465 7.76 30.66 -8.93
C TYR A 465 8.93 31.25 -9.72
N ASN A 466 8.70 31.70 -10.96
CA ASN A 466 9.74 32.38 -11.74
C ASN A 466 10.08 33.80 -11.22
N LYS A 467 9.23 34.41 -10.37
CA LYS A 467 9.53 35.69 -9.71
C LYS A 467 10.25 35.50 -8.36
N ASP A 468 10.29 34.27 -7.85
CA ASP A 468 10.92 33.95 -6.57
C ASP A 468 12.44 33.77 -6.78
N MET A 469 13.20 34.83 -6.48
CA MET A 469 14.65 34.84 -6.64
C MET A 469 15.36 33.88 -5.68
N ASP A 470 14.87 33.72 -4.45
CA ASP A 470 15.48 32.80 -3.49
C ASP A 470 15.31 31.34 -3.94
N PHE A 471 14.14 30.99 -4.48
CA PHE A 471 13.90 29.69 -5.10
C PHE A 471 14.87 29.43 -6.27
N LEU A 472 15.02 30.39 -7.19
CA LEU A 472 15.91 30.23 -8.34
C LEU A 472 17.38 30.07 -7.92
N VAL A 473 17.83 30.83 -6.92
CA VAL A 473 19.20 30.72 -6.37
C VAL A 473 19.39 29.38 -5.66
N TYR A 474 18.38 28.88 -4.94
CA TYR A 474 18.42 27.55 -4.33
C TYR A 474 18.56 26.44 -5.38
N VAL A 475 17.75 26.49 -6.45
CA VAL A 475 17.86 25.55 -7.57
C VAL A 475 19.24 25.64 -8.21
N GLN A 476 19.77 26.85 -8.41
CA GLN A 476 21.12 27.06 -8.95
C GLN A 476 22.20 26.45 -8.05
N SER A 477 22.02 26.47 -6.73
CA SER A 477 22.95 25.86 -5.77
C SER A 477 23.03 24.34 -5.94
N TYR A 478 21.89 23.68 -6.18
CA TYR A 478 21.84 22.26 -6.56
C TYR A 478 22.51 21.98 -7.90
N ILE A 479 22.28 22.83 -8.90
CA ILE A 479 22.91 22.70 -10.21
C ILE A 479 24.43 22.87 -10.14
N ARG A 480 24.92 23.83 -9.33
CA ARG A 480 26.34 23.99 -9.01
C ARG A 480 26.90 22.75 -8.32
N LEU A 481 26.18 22.20 -7.34
CA LEU A 481 26.54 20.94 -6.70
C LEU A 481 26.68 19.81 -7.73
N PHE A 482 25.70 19.62 -8.61
CA PHE A 482 25.76 18.56 -9.63
C PHE A 482 26.92 18.74 -10.60
N LYS A 483 27.23 19.99 -10.98
CA LYS A 483 28.41 20.33 -11.78
C LYS A 483 29.68 19.86 -11.09
N ARG A 484 29.86 20.19 -9.81
CA ARG A 484 31.03 19.77 -9.01
C ARG A 484 31.19 18.25 -8.96
N LEU A 485 30.10 17.52 -8.91
CA LEU A 485 30.15 16.06 -8.78
C LEU A 485 30.58 15.34 -10.05
N ARG A 486 30.28 15.89 -11.24
CA ARG A 486 30.41 15.10 -12.49
C ARG A 486 31.05 15.81 -13.67
N VAL A 487 31.10 17.15 -13.68
CA VAL A 487 31.70 17.91 -14.78
C VAL A 487 33.18 18.09 -14.53
N ARG A 488 34.02 17.67 -15.48
CA ARG A 488 35.47 17.83 -15.44
C ARG A 488 35.81 19.32 -15.41
N LEU A 489 36.65 19.73 -14.47
CA LEU A 489 37.18 21.09 -14.38
C LEU A 489 38.65 21.06 -14.82
N THR A 490 38.96 21.80 -15.87
CA THR A 490 40.34 21.97 -16.36
C THR A 490 40.87 23.31 -15.84
N VAL A 491 41.91 23.26 -15.03
CA VAL A 491 42.58 24.46 -14.49
C VAL A 491 43.96 24.57 -15.13
N LYS A 492 44.31 25.78 -15.57
CA LYS A 492 45.70 26.11 -15.96
C LYS A 492 46.34 26.84 -14.79
N ARG A 493 47.29 26.17 -14.11
CA ARG A 493 48.09 26.79 -13.05
C ARG A 493 49.56 26.59 -13.41
N ASP A 494 50.34 27.66 -13.43
CA ASP A 494 51.79 27.63 -13.70
C ASP A 494 52.18 26.86 -14.98
N ASN A 495 51.47 27.10 -16.09
CA ASN A 495 51.62 26.39 -17.38
C ASN A 495 51.32 24.88 -17.37
N VAL A 496 50.82 24.32 -16.27
CA VAL A 496 50.37 22.92 -16.17
C VAL A 496 48.85 22.85 -16.25
N LYS A 497 48.33 22.03 -17.17
CA LYS A 497 46.89 21.70 -17.23
C LYS A 497 46.59 20.59 -16.23
N LYS A 498 45.81 20.88 -15.20
CA LYS A 498 45.29 19.88 -14.25
C LYS A 498 43.80 19.69 -14.49
N ASP A 499 43.42 18.44 -14.70
CA ASP A 499 42.03 18.03 -14.89
C ASP A 499 41.50 17.35 -13.64
N ILE A 500 40.42 17.89 -13.08
CA ILE A 500 39.83 17.40 -11.84
C ILE A 500 38.43 16.86 -12.14
N LEU A 501 38.20 15.60 -11.77
CA LEU A 501 36.90 14.95 -11.85
C LEU A 501 36.64 14.18 -10.55
N VAL A 502 35.58 14.56 -9.85
CA VAL A 502 35.24 14.02 -8.53
C VAL A 502 34.68 12.60 -8.65
N PHE A 503 33.63 12.40 -9.44
CA PHE A 503 33.04 11.09 -9.69
C PHE A 503 33.11 10.71 -11.17
N GLY A 504 33.62 9.51 -11.46
CA GLY A 504 33.53 8.89 -12.79
C GLY A 504 32.11 8.38 -13.09
N MET A 505 31.45 7.79 -12.09
CA MET A 505 30.05 7.34 -12.15
C MET A 505 29.34 7.63 -10.81
N LEU A 506 28.19 8.28 -10.87
CA LEU A 506 27.30 8.57 -9.74
C LEU A 506 25.90 8.00 -10.04
N LYS A 507 25.62 6.78 -9.57
CA LYS A 507 24.33 6.09 -9.76
C LYS A 507 24.02 5.21 -8.55
N GLY A 508 22.73 5.04 -8.22
CA GLY A 508 22.26 4.04 -7.27
C GLY A 508 22.83 4.26 -5.86
N SER A 509 23.56 3.28 -5.31
CA SER A 509 24.10 3.34 -3.95
C SER A 509 24.95 4.58 -3.67
N ARG A 510 25.72 5.07 -4.66
CA ARG A 510 26.51 6.30 -4.49
C ARG A 510 25.64 7.55 -4.37
N GLN A 511 24.49 7.59 -5.05
CA GLN A 511 23.52 8.68 -4.89
C GLN A 511 22.82 8.59 -3.53
N VAL A 512 22.44 7.38 -3.09
CA VAL A 512 21.86 7.15 -1.77
C VAL A 512 22.80 7.62 -0.66
N ALA A 513 24.09 7.28 -0.77
CA ALA A 513 25.11 7.70 0.19
C ALA A 513 25.36 9.22 0.15
N PHE A 514 25.54 9.80 -1.05
CA PHE A 514 25.83 11.23 -1.21
C PHE A 514 24.69 12.11 -0.71
N PHE A 515 23.47 11.86 -1.19
CA PHE A 515 22.31 12.67 -0.83
C PHE A 515 21.65 12.23 0.47
N LYS A 516 22.19 11.19 1.13
CA LYS A 516 21.66 10.58 2.35
C LYS A 516 20.17 10.21 2.21
N LEU A 517 19.79 9.64 1.06
CA LEU A 517 18.39 9.34 0.72
C LEU A 517 17.73 8.35 1.71
N GLY A 518 18.53 7.52 2.38
CA GLY A 518 18.05 6.54 3.37
C GLY A 518 17.66 7.13 4.72
N SER A 519 18.03 8.38 5.01
CA SER A 519 17.85 9.02 6.32
C SER A 519 17.09 10.35 6.16
N PRO A 520 15.76 10.39 6.36
CA PRO A 520 14.93 11.58 6.11
C PRO A 520 15.43 12.87 6.77
N MET A 521 15.98 12.76 7.98
CA MET A 521 16.47 13.89 8.77
C MET A 521 17.85 14.39 8.35
N GLU A 522 18.59 13.57 7.59
CA GLU A 522 19.91 13.94 7.06
C GLU A 522 19.90 14.20 5.55
N ASN A 523 18.84 13.77 4.87
CA ASN A 523 18.67 13.87 3.43
C ASN A 523 18.85 15.32 2.96
N LEU A 524 19.69 15.51 1.94
CA LEU A 524 19.95 16.85 1.41
C LEU A 524 18.71 17.45 0.76
N ILE A 525 17.84 16.62 0.16
CA ILE A 525 16.61 17.04 -0.51
C ILE A 525 15.61 17.66 0.48
N THR A 526 15.59 17.21 1.73
CA THR A 526 14.64 17.65 2.77
C THR A 526 15.15 18.80 3.64
N ILE A 527 16.29 19.42 3.29
CA ILE A 527 16.80 20.60 4.02
C ILE A 527 15.74 21.67 4.30
N PRO A 528 14.83 22.01 3.36
CA PRO A 528 13.79 23.01 3.62
C PRO A 528 13.01 22.76 4.93
N TYR A 529 12.72 21.50 5.28
CA TYR A 529 11.92 21.14 6.46
C TYR A 529 12.67 21.25 7.80
N ARG A 530 14.00 21.40 7.79
CA ARG A 530 14.84 21.57 8.99
C ARG A 530 15.44 22.96 9.11
N THR A 531 14.95 23.92 8.32
CA THR A 531 15.41 25.31 8.33
C THR A 531 14.23 26.26 8.41
N ASN A 532 14.45 27.44 8.99
CA ASN A 532 13.37 28.38 9.28
C ASN A 532 13.17 29.43 8.19
N SER A 533 14.18 29.66 7.34
CA SER A 533 14.11 30.67 6.28
C SER A 533 14.81 30.21 4.99
N PRO A 534 14.45 30.78 3.83
CA PRO A 534 15.15 30.55 2.56
C PRO A 534 16.67 30.74 2.65
N ALA A 535 17.12 31.79 3.33
CA ALA A 535 18.54 32.09 3.48
C ALA A 535 19.27 31.06 4.38
N GLU A 536 18.61 30.59 5.43
CA GLU A 536 19.14 29.51 6.28
C GLU A 536 19.23 28.19 5.52
N CYS A 537 18.19 27.84 4.76
CA CYS A 537 18.16 26.67 3.89
C CYS A 537 19.36 26.63 2.92
N ARG A 538 19.64 27.77 2.26
CA ARG A 538 20.79 27.88 1.35
C ARG A 538 22.13 27.72 2.07
N ARG A 539 22.35 28.43 3.18
CA ARG A 539 23.58 28.32 3.97
C ARG A 539 23.79 26.90 4.51
N GLU A 540 22.71 26.23 4.91
CA GLU A 540 22.79 24.85 5.41
C GLU A 540 23.13 23.87 4.28
N LEU A 541 22.56 24.03 3.08
CA LEU A 541 22.97 23.26 1.90
C LEU A 541 24.45 23.47 1.57
N GLU A 542 24.93 24.70 1.58
CA GLU A 542 26.35 25.02 1.36
C GLU A 542 27.26 24.42 2.44
N ARG A 543 26.86 24.54 3.71
CA ARG A 543 27.58 23.97 4.85
C ARG A 543 27.67 22.45 4.74
N LEU A 544 26.56 21.77 4.49
CA LEU A 544 26.49 20.31 4.38
C LEU A 544 27.16 19.75 3.12
N THR A 545 27.36 20.58 2.09
CA THR A 545 28.07 20.21 0.86
C THR A 545 29.51 20.73 0.83
N SER A 546 29.97 21.35 1.92
CA SER A 546 31.36 21.82 2.03
C SER A 546 32.35 20.65 2.15
N PRO A 547 33.59 20.79 1.64
CA PRO A 547 34.59 19.72 1.71
C PRO A 547 34.92 19.22 3.13
N ASP A 548 34.68 20.05 4.15
CA ASP A 548 35.00 19.77 5.55
C ASP A 548 33.87 19.02 6.28
N MET A 549 32.61 19.31 5.96
CA MET A 549 31.46 18.75 6.67
C MET A 549 30.95 17.45 6.09
N VAL A 550 31.24 17.17 4.82
CA VAL A 550 30.65 15.99 4.22
C VAL A 550 31.36 14.75 4.75
N SER A 551 30.70 14.04 5.69
CA SER A 551 31.21 12.82 6.31
C SER A 551 31.07 11.64 5.33
N TRP A 552 32.17 11.26 4.69
CA TRP A 552 32.21 10.30 3.58
C TRP A 552 32.67 8.90 4.01
N ALA A 553 32.01 8.25 4.98
CA ALA A 553 32.36 6.88 5.37
C ALA A 553 32.23 5.82 4.25
N MET A 554 31.70 6.19 3.07
CA MET A 554 31.39 5.27 1.96
C MET A 554 31.98 5.68 0.58
N VAL A 555 32.82 6.73 0.50
CA VAL A 555 33.40 7.23 -0.78
C VAL A 555 34.95 7.17 -0.83
N GLY A 556 35.62 6.76 0.25
CA GLY A 556 37.07 6.54 0.28
C GLY A 556 37.89 7.83 0.05
N ASP A 557 39.04 7.72 -0.63
CA ASP A 557 40.13 8.72 -0.73
C ASP A 557 39.85 9.99 -1.58
N ARG A 558 38.60 10.25 -1.99
CA ARG A 558 38.28 11.35 -2.95
C ARG A 558 38.01 12.71 -2.32
N GLN A 559 38.09 12.83 -0.99
CA GLN A 559 37.86 14.09 -0.30
C GLN A 559 38.82 15.19 -0.76
N GLN A 560 40.10 14.84 -0.92
CA GLN A 560 41.10 15.78 -1.42
C GLN A 560 40.79 16.22 -2.86
N THR A 561 40.32 15.31 -3.73
CA THR A 561 39.90 15.64 -5.09
C THR A 561 38.69 16.59 -5.13
N TYR A 562 37.73 16.42 -4.21
CA TYR A 562 36.59 17.33 -4.07
C TYR A 562 37.02 18.72 -3.55
N ARG A 563 37.91 18.75 -2.54
CA ARG A 563 38.50 19.99 -2.02
C ARG A 563 39.25 20.75 -3.12
N ASP A 564 40.14 20.06 -3.84
CA ASP A 564 40.87 20.59 -5.00
C ASP A 564 39.91 21.18 -6.04
N TYR A 565 38.77 20.52 -6.31
CA TYR A 565 37.77 21.01 -7.25
C TYR A 565 37.12 22.32 -6.78
N VAL A 566 36.71 22.39 -5.51
CA VAL A 566 36.03 23.58 -4.95
C VAL A 566 36.98 24.78 -4.90
N GLU A 567 38.24 24.55 -4.53
CA GLU A 567 39.29 25.59 -4.54
C GLU A 567 39.56 26.07 -5.98
N ALA A 568 39.72 25.15 -6.92
CA ALA A 568 39.89 25.45 -8.34
C ALA A 568 38.72 26.24 -8.93
N GLU A 569 37.47 25.84 -8.64
CA GLU A 569 36.28 26.54 -9.11
C GLU A 569 36.27 27.99 -8.60
N SER A 570 36.61 28.19 -7.32
CA SER A 570 36.66 29.52 -6.70
C SER A 570 37.73 30.40 -7.35
N PHE A 571 38.91 29.84 -7.63
CA PHE A 571 40.00 30.53 -8.30
C PHE A 571 39.60 30.99 -9.71
N VAL A 572 39.03 30.10 -10.53
CA VAL A 572 38.60 30.41 -11.90
C VAL A 572 37.56 31.54 -11.88
N ILE A 573 36.57 31.48 -10.99
CA ILE A 573 35.53 32.51 -10.89
C ILE A 573 36.11 33.88 -10.52
N VAL A 574 37.05 33.93 -9.57
CA VAL A 574 37.69 35.20 -9.15
C VAL A 574 38.54 35.76 -10.27
N GLN A 575 39.29 34.92 -10.97
CA GLN A 575 40.11 35.35 -12.11
C GLN A 575 39.23 35.87 -13.27
N ASP A 576 38.19 35.14 -13.66
CA ASP A 576 37.28 35.55 -14.74
C ASP A 576 36.59 36.89 -14.42
N ASN A 577 36.18 37.11 -13.17
CA ASN A 577 35.59 38.39 -12.75
C ASN A 577 36.60 39.55 -12.76
N GLN A 578 37.85 39.30 -12.40
CA GLN A 578 38.93 40.29 -12.46
C GLN A 578 39.32 40.63 -13.89
N GLU A 579 39.23 39.68 -14.82
CA GLU A 579 39.44 39.88 -16.26
C GLU A 579 38.28 40.62 -16.92
N GLN A 580 37.02 40.39 -16.49
CA GLN A 580 35.85 41.13 -16.97
C GLN A 580 35.71 42.56 -16.41
N SER A 581 36.36 42.85 -15.28
CA SER A 581 36.37 44.19 -14.66
C SER A 581 37.49 45.10 -15.17
N LYS A 582 38.36 44.58 -16.04
CA LYS A 582 39.39 45.34 -16.78
C LYS A 582 38.88 45.60 -18.19
#